data_AF-A0A2R7QV97-F1
#
_entry.id   AF-A0A2R7QV97-F1
#
_cell.length_a   1.000
_cell.length_b   1.000
_cell.length_c   1.000
_cell.angle_alpha   90.00
_cell.angle_beta   90.00
_cell.angle_gamma   90.00
#
_symmetry.space_group_name_H-M   'P 1'
#
loop_
_entity.id
_entity.type
_entity.pdbx_description
1 polymer ?
#
loop_
_entity_poly.entity_id
_entity_poly.type
_entity_poly.pdbx_seq_one_letter_code
_entity_poly.pdbx_strand_id
1 'polypeptide(L)' 'LAHALRLGAGATADDVAAATARHLGRPVTEITALVHERPETEKRLVQWSQALEKLENEVRTR' A
#
# COMPACT_ATOMS: atom_id res chain seq x y z
N LEU A 1 -7.43 -0.36 2.58
CA LEU A 1 -6.86 0.29 1.36
C LEU A 1 -7.80 0.27 0.14
N ALA A 2 -8.15 -0.88 -0.44
CA ALA A 2 -8.93 -0.94 -1.69
C ALA A 2 -10.31 -0.24 -1.61
N HIS A 3 -11.04 -0.40 -0.51
CA HIS A 3 -12.33 0.25 -0.31
C HIS A 3 -12.22 1.78 -0.18
N ALA A 4 -11.19 2.27 0.52
CA ALA A 4 -10.92 3.71 0.66
C ALA A 4 -10.58 4.36 -0.68
N LEU A 5 -9.92 3.61 -1.57
CA LEU A 5 -9.57 4.03 -2.93
C LEU A 5 -10.66 3.70 -3.96
N ARG A 6 -11.83 3.20 -3.52
CA ARG A 6 -12.96 2.78 -4.37
C ARG A 6 -12.56 1.80 -5.49
N LEU A 7 -11.57 0.96 -5.22
CA LEU A 7 -11.15 -0.08 -6.13
C LEU A 7 -12.14 -1.25 -6.04
N GLY A 8 -12.66 -1.68 -7.19
CA GLY A 8 -13.62 -2.77 -7.26
C GLY A 8 -13.03 -4.10 -6.75
N ALA A 9 -13.89 -5.09 -6.51
CA ALA A 9 -13.50 -6.39 -5.91
C ALA A 9 -12.46 -7.20 -6.71
N GLY A 10 -12.15 -6.80 -7.95
CA GLY A 10 -11.11 -7.40 -8.80
C GLY A 10 -9.79 -6.64 -8.85
N ALA A 11 -9.60 -5.62 -8.01
CA ALA A 11 -8.38 -4.82 -8.03
C ALA A 11 -7.16 -5.62 -7.59
N THR A 12 -6.13 -5.59 -8.43
CA THR A 12 -4.84 -6.22 -8.16
C THR A 12 -4.01 -5.40 -7.19
N ALA A 13 -2.95 -5.99 -6.64
CA ALA A 13 -1.98 -5.29 -5.81
C ALA A 13 -1.36 -4.08 -6.54
N ASP A 14 -1.17 -4.18 -7.86
CA ASP A 14 -0.66 -3.10 -8.70
C ASP A 14 -1.70 -1.97 -8.88
N ASP A 15 -2.98 -2.30 -9.01
CA ASP A 15 -4.06 -1.30 -9.06
C ASP A 15 -4.14 -0.52 -7.74
N VAL A 16 -3.98 -1.22 -6.60
CA VAL A 16 -3.91 -0.58 -5.28
C VAL A 16 -2.70 0.32 -5.16
N ALA A 17 -1.52 -0.13 -5.62
CA ALA A 17 -0.30 0.65 -5.57
C ALA A 17 -0.40 1.92 -6.44
N ALA A 18 -0.90 1.81 -7.67
CA ALA A 18 -1.10 2.93 -8.58
C ALA A 18 -2.12 3.95 -8.04
N ALA A 19 -3.25 3.49 -7.50
CA ALA A 19 -4.25 4.38 -6.92
C ALA A 19 -3.73 5.08 -5.66
N THR A 20 -3.02 4.36 -4.79
CA THR A 20 -2.40 4.93 -3.58
C THR A 20 -1.35 5.97 -3.94
N ALA A 21 -0.48 5.68 -4.91
CA ALA A 21 0.54 6.60 -5.38
C ALA A 21 -0.06 7.91 -5.91
N ARG A 22 -1.15 7.81 -6.68
CA ARG A 22 -1.90 8.97 -7.18
C ARG A 22 -2.57 9.77 -6.06
N HIS A 23 -3.21 9.10 -5.10
CA HIS A 23 -3.88 9.74 -3.96
C HIS A 23 -2.90 10.47 -3.04
N LEU A 24 -1.72 9.87 -2.81
CA LEU A 24 -0.67 10.42 -1.96
C LEU A 24 0.31 11.35 -2.71
N GLY A 25 0.26 11.40 -4.04
CA GLY A 25 1.23 12.15 -4.85
C GLY A 25 2.67 11.63 -4.70
N ARG A 26 2.83 10.32 -4.48
CA ARG A 26 4.12 9.64 -4.29
C ARG A 26 4.51 8.83 -5.54
N PRO A 27 5.80 8.50 -5.72
CA PRO A 27 6.23 7.61 -6.80
C PRO A 27 5.55 6.24 -6.69
N VAL A 28 4.97 5.74 -7.79
CA VAL A 28 4.33 4.42 -7.82
C VAL A 28 5.31 3.30 -7.51
N THR A 29 6.57 3.44 -7.92
CA THR A 29 7.65 2.46 -7.64
C THR A 29 7.87 2.24 -6.15
N GLU A 30 7.75 3.29 -5.34
CA GLU A 30 7.89 3.21 -3.89
C GLU A 30 6.73 2.43 -3.27
N ILE A 31 5.50 2.70 -3.72
CA ILE A 31 4.31 2.02 -3.23
C ILE A 31 4.28 0.56 -3.68
N THR A 32 4.60 0.28 -4.95
CA THR A 32 4.68 -1.08 -5.50
C THR A 32 5.74 -1.90 -4.76
N ALA A 33 6.93 -1.33 -4.49
CA ALA A 33 7.96 -2.03 -3.72
C ALA A 33 7.47 -2.44 -2.33
N LEU A 34 6.77 -1.54 -1.63
CA LEU A 34 6.21 -1.84 -0.31
C LEU A 34 5.09 -2.89 -0.38
N VAL A 35 4.18 -2.78 -1.35
CA VAL A 35 3.03 -3.71 -1.47
C VAL A 35 3.48 -5.12 -1.88
N HIS A 36 4.50 -5.24 -2.73
CA HIS A 36 5.02 -6.53 -3.19
C HIS A 36 6.14 -7.12 -2.33
N GLU A 37 6.61 -6.38 -1.32
CA GLU A 37 7.63 -6.89 -0.42
C GLU A 37 7.16 -8.18 0.27
N ARG A 38 8.03 -9.19 0.29
CA ARG A 38 7.83 -10.45 1.01
C ARG A 38 8.88 -10.58 2.12
N PRO A 39 8.54 -10.20 3.36
CA PRO A 39 9.46 -10.29 4.48
C PRO A 39 9.87 -11.74 4.78
N GLU A 40 11.17 -12.01 4.82
CA GLU A 40 11.72 -13.36 5.12
C GLU A 40 11.98 -13.59 6.62
N THR A 41 11.85 -12.55 7.44
CA THR A 41 12.05 -12.63 8.90
C THR A 41 10.87 -12.02 9.65
N GLU A 42 10.59 -12.53 10.85
CA GLU A 42 9.50 -12.02 11.70
C GLU A 42 9.67 -10.52 12.02
N LYS A 43 10.90 -10.09 12.35
CA LYS A 43 11.20 -8.68 12.59
C LYS A 43 10.84 -7.83 11.37
N ARG A 44 11.17 -8.30 10.16
CA ARG A 44 10.85 -7.57 8.93
C ARG A 44 9.36 -7.62 8.61
N LEU A 45 8.68 -8.72 8.89
CA LEU A 45 7.23 -8.86 8.75
C LEU A 45 6.48 -7.81 9.59
N VAL A 46 6.88 -7.63 10.84
CA VAL A 46 6.29 -6.61 11.73
C VAL A 46 6.53 -5.21 11.18
N GLN A 47 7.76 -4.89 10.76
CA GLN A 47 8.08 -3.58 10.17
C GLN A 47 7.27 -3.31 8.89
N TRP A 48 7.13 -4.31 8.03
CA TRP A 48 6.35 -4.23 6.81
C TRP A 48 4.86 -4.02 7.09
N SER A 49 4.29 -4.76 8.04
CA SER A 49 2.89 -4.58 8.47
C SER A 49 2.64 -3.16 8.98
N GLN A 50 3.52 -2.63 9.82
CA GLN A 50 3.43 -1.26 10.34
C GLN A 50 3.53 -0.21 9.22
N ALA A 51 4.39 -0.45 8.22
CA ALA A 51 4.52 0.44 7.08
C ALA A 51 3.23 0.45 6.22
N LEU A 52 2.58 -0.71 6.04
CA LEU A 52 1.28 -0.80 5.36
C LEU A 52 0.16 -0.11 6.14
N GLU A 53 0.08 -0.30 7.47
CA GLU A 53 -0.91 0.38 8.31
C GLU A 53 -0.73 1.90 8.29
N LYS A 54 0.52 2.37 8.32
CA LYS A 54 0.83 3.80 8.18
C LYS A 54 0.37 4.32 6.83
N LEU A 55 0.67 3.60 5.75
CA LEU A 55 0.24 3.96 4.40
C LEU A 55 -1.29 4.02 4.29
N GLU A 56 -2.00 3.05 4.88
CA GLU A 56 -3.46 3.06 4.94
C GLU A 56 -4.02 4.26 5.71
N ASN A 57 -3.42 4.59 6.84
CA ASN A 57 -3.81 5.78 7.61
C ASN A 57 -3.57 7.07 6.82
N GLU A 58 -2.46 7.21 6.12
CA GLU A 58 -2.18 8.35 5.24
C GLU A 58 -3.23 8.47 4.12
N VAL A 59 -3.62 7.35 3.50
CA VAL A 59 -4.68 7.35 2.48
C VAL A 59 -6.02 7.80 3.05
N ARG A 60 -6.37 7.35 4.26
CA ARG A 60 -7.65 7.68 4.91
C ARG A 60 -7.72 9.13 5.41
N THR A 61 -6.59 9.75 5.72
CA THR A 61 -6.53 11.10 6.33
C THR A 61 -6.32 12.22 5.31
N ARG A 62 -6.08 11.89 4.04
CA ARG A 62 -6.07 12.81 2.89
C ARG A 62 -7.42 12.85 2.20
#